data_AF-A1S8I9-F1
#
_entry.id   AF-A1S8I9-F1
#
_cell.length_a   1.000
_cell.length_b   1.000
_cell.length_c   1.000
_cell.angle_alpha   90.00
_cell.angle_beta   90.00
_cell.angle_gamma   90.00
#
_symmetry.space_group_name_H-M   'P 1'
#
loop_
_entity.id
_entity.type
_entity.pdbx_description
1 polymer ?
#
loop_
_entity_poly.entity_id
_entity_poly.type
_entity_poly.pdbx_seq_one_letter_code
_entity_poly.pdbx_strand_id
1 'polypeptide(L)'
;MKMAKIIGVSAAMIFGLSTTAVLAEDFDTEDFPLVFLEINTTSADKYLQYHGKALTKISSGVYEEYRWGGASCGSRVLNDEQVAVLQRALDNPNVKVAFRYQPGQGEFTKCVVGFSLVRKGYTE
;
A
#
# COMPACT_ATOMS: atom_id res chain seq x y z
N MET A 1 -58.94 20.24 35.49
CA MET A 1 -57.97 19.13 35.39
C MET A 1 -57.00 19.42 34.25
N LYS A 2 -55.69 19.36 34.56
CA LYS A 2 -54.49 19.20 33.71
C LYS A 2 -54.08 20.31 32.72
N MET A 3 -52.92 20.90 33.05
CA MET A 3 -52.00 21.59 32.13
C MET A 3 -51.48 20.66 31.03
N ALA A 4 -51.17 21.22 29.86
CA ALA A 4 -50.06 20.74 29.03
C ALA A 4 -49.34 21.93 28.39
N LYS A 5 -48.05 22.02 28.71
CA LYS A 5 -47.00 22.92 28.22
C LYS A 5 -46.11 22.09 27.27
N ILE A 6 -45.11 22.74 26.65
CA ILE A 6 -43.96 22.20 25.85
C ILE A 6 -44.20 22.43 24.35
N ILE A 7 -43.75 23.54 23.74
CA ILE A 7 -42.37 24.00 23.44
C ILE A 7 -41.62 23.04 22.51
N GLY A 8 -41.56 23.42 21.24
CA GLY A 8 -40.31 23.64 20.51
C GLY A 8 -39.35 22.47 20.25
N VAL A 9 -39.05 22.32 18.96
CA VAL A 9 -37.73 22.18 18.32
C VAL A 9 -37.86 21.12 17.22
N SER A 10 -38.06 21.59 15.98
CA SER A 10 -37.89 20.74 14.81
C SER A 10 -36.42 20.37 14.68
N ALA A 11 -36.16 19.07 14.66
CA ALA A 11 -34.84 18.47 14.54
C ALA A 11 -34.14 18.96 13.27
N ALA A 12 -33.02 19.65 13.43
CA ALA A 12 -32.08 19.88 12.35
C ALA A 12 -31.49 18.53 11.93
N MET A 13 -31.75 18.11 10.69
CA MET A 13 -31.05 16.99 10.06
C MET A 13 -29.57 17.35 9.92
N ILE A 14 -28.73 16.76 10.77
CA ILE A 14 -27.28 16.76 10.58
C ILE A 14 -27.01 15.75 9.47
N PHE A 15 -26.83 16.24 8.25
CA PHE A 15 -26.25 15.46 7.16
C PHE A 15 -24.83 15.07 7.55
N GLY A 16 -24.65 13.83 7.99
CA GLY A 16 -23.34 13.23 8.20
C GLY A 16 -22.63 13.11 6.86
N LEU A 17 -21.77 14.07 6.54
CA LEU A 17 -20.77 13.94 5.48
C LEU A 17 -19.84 12.80 5.89
N SER A 18 -20.03 11.63 5.27
CA SER A 18 -19.07 10.52 5.35
C SER A 18 -17.80 10.95 4.62
N THR A 19 -16.87 11.60 5.33
CA THR A 19 -15.52 11.83 4.80
C THR A 19 -14.83 10.48 4.71
N THR A 20 -14.72 9.92 3.49
CA THR A 20 -13.79 8.82 3.23
C THR A 20 -12.39 9.37 3.46
N ALA A 21 -11.80 9.07 4.62
CA ALA A 21 -10.41 9.37 4.88
C ALA A 21 -9.56 8.51 3.93
N VAL A 22 -9.09 9.11 2.84
CA VAL A 22 -8.05 8.52 2.00
C VAL A 22 -6.76 8.59 2.81
N LEU A 23 -6.16 7.45 3.14
CA LEU A 23 -4.82 7.43 3.72
C LEU A 23 -3.86 8.04 2.70
N ALA A 24 -3.03 8.99 3.14
CA ALA A 24 -1.97 9.53 2.28
C ALA A 24 -1.03 8.38 1.87
N GLU A 25 -0.70 8.32 0.59
CA GLU A 25 0.42 7.49 0.15
C GLU A 25 1.73 8.21 0.48
N ASP A 26 2.72 7.41 0.82
CA ASP A 26 4.11 7.80 1.00
C ASP A 26 4.93 7.20 -0.16
N PHE A 27 6.12 7.72 -0.37
CA PHE A 27 6.97 7.32 -1.50
C PHE A 27 8.40 7.12 -1.02
N ASP A 28 9.09 6.17 -1.63
CA ASP A 28 10.52 6.05 -1.43
C ASP A 28 11.20 7.33 -1.90
N THR A 29 12.02 7.93 -1.04
CA THR A 29 12.76 9.15 -1.35
C THR A 29 13.90 8.92 -2.35
N GLU A 30 14.28 7.65 -2.57
CA GLU A 30 15.34 7.21 -3.47
C GLU A 30 14.92 5.93 -4.21
N ASP A 31 15.41 5.76 -5.44
CA ASP A 31 15.22 4.51 -6.19
C ASP A 31 16.26 3.46 -5.77
N PHE A 32 15.78 2.29 -5.40
CA PHE A 32 16.61 1.20 -4.92
C PHE A 32 16.53 -0.05 -5.80
N PRO A 33 17.61 -0.84 -5.90
CA PRO A 33 17.56 -2.10 -6.60
C PRO A 33 16.57 -3.05 -5.90
N LEU A 34 15.68 -3.66 -6.67
CA LEU A 34 14.88 -4.77 -6.22
C LEU A 34 15.79 -6.00 -6.11
N VAL A 35 15.81 -6.64 -4.95
CA VAL A 35 16.73 -7.76 -4.65
C VAL A 35 16.01 -9.05 -4.30
N PHE A 36 14.70 -8.98 -4.07
CA PHE A 36 13.88 -10.15 -3.75
C PHE A 36 12.44 -9.91 -4.17
N LEU A 37 11.80 -10.97 -4.68
CA LEU A 37 10.39 -11.01 -5.00
C LEU A 37 9.81 -12.37 -4.55
N GLU A 38 8.77 -12.34 -3.72
CA GLU A 38 8.00 -13.52 -3.29
C GLU A 38 6.56 -13.36 -3.74
N ILE A 39 6.03 -14.39 -4.40
CA ILE A 39 4.63 -14.50 -4.82
C ILE A 39 4.04 -15.69 -4.09
N ASN A 40 2.98 -15.45 -3.32
CA ASN A 40 2.22 -16.49 -2.66
C ASN A 40 1.00 -16.82 -3.52
N THR A 41 0.78 -18.10 -3.79
CA THR A 41 -0.46 -18.59 -4.38
C THR A 41 -1.49 -18.85 -3.29
N THR A 42 -2.77 -19.03 -3.67
CA THR A 42 -3.88 -19.27 -2.72
C THR A 42 -3.69 -20.49 -1.81
N SER A 43 -2.80 -21.41 -2.17
CA SER A 43 -2.48 -22.61 -1.38
C SER A 43 -1.39 -22.40 -0.32
N ALA A 44 -0.70 -21.26 -0.32
CA ALA A 44 0.35 -20.97 0.65
C ALA A 44 -0.23 -20.41 1.95
N ASP A 45 0.27 -20.86 3.11
CA ASP A 45 -0.17 -20.38 4.43
C ASP A 45 -0.07 -18.85 4.57
N LYS A 46 0.95 -18.26 3.93
CA LYS A 46 1.20 -16.82 3.93
C LYS A 46 0.20 -16.03 3.08
N TYR A 47 -0.50 -16.65 2.14
CA TYR A 47 -1.39 -15.95 1.21
C TYR A 47 -2.47 -15.13 1.93
N LEU A 48 -3.02 -15.68 3.01
CA LEU A 48 -4.02 -14.98 3.84
C LEU A 48 -3.43 -13.74 4.51
N GLN A 49 -2.12 -13.70 4.77
CA GLN A 49 -1.43 -12.55 5.35
C GLN A 49 -1.09 -11.53 4.27
N TYR A 50 -0.45 -11.97 3.17
CA TYR A 50 -0.11 -11.16 2.01
C TYR A 50 0.05 -12.03 0.76
N HIS A 51 -0.39 -11.52 -0.39
CA HIS A 51 -0.28 -12.23 -1.67
C HIS A 51 1.15 -12.23 -2.22
N GLY A 52 1.96 -11.27 -1.82
CA GLY A 52 3.38 -11.25 -2.17
C GLY A 52 4.13 -10.13 -1.46
N LYS A 53 5.45 -10.17 -1.62
CA LYS A 53 6.35 -9.15 -1.10
C LYS A 53 7.56 -8.91 -1.98
N ALA A 54 8.11 -7.71 -1.88
CA ALA A 54 9.31 -7.25 -2.54
C ALA A 54 10.29 -6.71 -1.49
N LEU A 55 11.60 -6.93 -1.70
CA LEU A 55 12.63 -6.25 -0.91
C LEU A 55 13.49 -5.36 -1.80
N THR A 56 13.71 -4.12 -1.37
CA THR A 56 14.73 -3.26 -1.95
C THR A 56 15.94 -3.19 -1.02
N LYS A 57 17.13 -2.95 -1.59
CA LYS A 57 18.36 -2.72 -0.81
C LYS A 57 18.64 -1.22 -0.75
N ILE A 58 18.37 -0.62 0.42
CA ILE A 58 18.54 0.81 0.61
C ILE A 58 20.01 1.21 0.79
N SER A 59 20.32 2.50 0.69
CA SER A 59 21.69 3.03 0.75
C SER A 59 22.46 2.65 2.03
N SER A 60 21.77 2.42 3.15
CA SER A 60 22.37 1.95 4.41
C SER A 60 22.75 0.46 4.41
N GLY A 61 22.41 -0.29 3.35
CA GLY A 61 22.59 -1.73 3.26
C GLY A 61 21.49 -2.55 3.94
N VAL A 62 20.51 -1.89 4.56
CA VAL A 62 19.30 -2.52 5.11
C VAL A 62 18.35 -2.92 3.98
N TYR A 63 17.52 -3.94 4.23
CA TYR A 63 16.45 -4.31 3.32
C TYR A 63 15.13 -3.68 3.74
N GLU A 64 14.46 -3.07 2.79
CA GLU A 64 13.13 -2.53 3.01
C GLU A 64 12.08 -3.44 2.38
N GLU A 65 11.02 -3.75 3.13
CA GLU A 65 10.00 -4.72 2.73
C GLU A 65 8.70 -4.03 2.34
N TYR A 66 8.18 -4.43 1.18
CA TYR A 66 6.90 -3.96 0.65
C TYR A 66 5.99 -5.16 0.38
N ARG A 67 4.73 -5.07 0.77
CA ARG A 67 3.74 -6.15 0.64
C ARG A 67 2.52 -5.70 -0.17
N TRP A 68 1.76 -6.66 -0.67
CA TRP A 68 0.43 -6.42 -1.25
C TRP A 68 -0.52 -7.57 -0.96
N GLY A 69 -1.82 -7.27 -0.96
CA GLY A 69 -2.91 -8.19 -0.71
C GLY A 69 -2.96 -8.76 0.71
N GLY A 70 -3.82 -9.77 0.89
CA GLY A 70 -4.06 -10.43 2.17
C GLY A 70 -4.56 -9.49 3.28
N ALA A 71 -4.58 -9.98 4.51
CA ALA A 71 -4.98 -9.20 5.68
C ALA A 71 -4.05 -8.00 5.93
N SER A 72 -2.75 -8.11 5.60
CA SER A 72 -1.78 -7.03 5.79
C SER A 72 -2.12 -5.78 4.98
N CYS A 73 -2.62 -5.94 3.75
CA CYS A 73 -2.80 -4.82 2.83
C CYS A 73 -4.22 -4.64 2.26
N GLY A 74 -5.13 -5.56 2.55
CA GLY A 74 -6.53 -5.49 2.15
C GLY A 74 -6.69 -5.49 0.64
N SER A 75 -7.40 -4.48 0.11
CA SER A 75 -7.65 -4.33 -1.33
C SER A 75 -6.45 -3.79 -2.13
N ARG A 76 -5.33 -3.46 -1.48
CA ARG A 76 -4.12 -2.98 -2.16
C ARG A 76 -3.37 -4.18 -2.72
N VAL A 77 -3.72 -4.54 -3.95
CA VAL A 77 -3.20 -5.71 -4.66
C VAL A 77 -2.42 -5.28 -5.90
N LEU A 78 -1.40 -6.06 -6.25
CA LEU A 78 -0.79 -6.02 -7.57
C LEU A 78 -1.41 -7.12 -8.42
N ASN A 79 -1.71 -6.82 -9.68
CA ASN A 79 -2.12 -7.82 -10.65
C ASN A 79 -0.89 -8.53 -11.27
N ASP A 80 -1.15 -9.60 -12.03
CA ASP A 80 -0.09 -10.43 -12.61
C ASP A 80 0.83 -9.64 -13.57
N GLU A 81 0.29 -8.66 -14.31
CA GLU A 81 1.08 -7.82 -15.20
C GLU A 81 2.04 -6.91 -14.43
N GLN A 82 1.58 -6.31 -13.34
CA GLN A 82 2.39 -5.48 -12.44
C GLN A 82 3.46 -6.31 -11.74
N VAL A 83 3.12 -7.52 -11.28
CA VAL A 83 4.09 -8.47 -10.72
C VAL A 83 5.14 -8.86 -11.77
N ALA A 84 4.75 -9.10 -13.01
CA ALA A 84 5.68 -9.39 -14.10
C ALA A 84 6.62 -8.21 -14.40
N VAL A 85 6.17 -6.96 -14.21
CA VAL A 85 7.05 -5.79 -14.31
C VAL A 85 8.11 -5.81 -13.21
N LEU A 86 7.74 -6.15 -11.97
CA LEU A 86 8.70 -6.28 -10.87
C LEU A 86 9.69 -7.43 -11.10
N GLN A 87 9.24 -8.57 -11.61
CA GLN A 87 10.13 -9.67 -12.00
C GLN A 87 11.19 -9.21 -13.01
N ARG A 88 10.79 -8.46 -14.04
CA ARG A 88 11.74 -7.90 -15.03
C ARG A 88 12.72 -6.89 -14.41
N ALA A 89 12.30 -6.14 -13.39
CA ALA A 89 13.19 -5.25 -12.66
C ALA A 89 14.19 -6.04 -11.80
N LEU A 90 13.75 -7.13 -11.15
CA LEU A 90 14.62 -8.03 -10.39
C LEU A 90 15.71 -8.65 -11.28
N ASP A 91 15.35 -9.03 -12.50
CA ASP A 91 16.27 -9.65 -13.46
C ASP A 91 17.23 -8.64 -14.13
N ASN A 92 17.09 -7.33 -13.88
CA ASN A 92 17.89 -6.30 -14.52
C ASN A 92 18.62 -5.39 -13.53
N PRO A 93 19.95 -5.54 -13.34
CA PRO A 93 20.71 -4.77 -12.36
C PRO A 93 20.85 -3.28 -12.72
N ASN A 94 20.47 -2.86 -13.93
CA ASN A 94 20.45 -1.46 -14.34
C ASN A 94 19.11 -0.78 -14.10
N VAL A 95 18.13 -1.49 -13.55
CA VAL A 95 16.82 -0.95 -13.18
C VAL A 95 16.71 -0.89 -11.66
N LYS A 96 16.22 0.24 -11.18
CA LYS A 96 15.84 0.46 -9.78
C LYS A 96 14.32 0.65 -9.71
N VAL A 97 13.78 0.44 -8.52
CA VAL A 97 12.36 0.59 -8.21
C VAL A 97 12.22 1.65 -7.13
N ALA A 98 11.26 2.54 -7.31
CA ALA A 98 10.71 3.37 -6.23
C ALA A 98 9.26 2.96 -6.01
N PHE A 99 8.95 2.48 -4.81
CA PHE A 99 7.60 2.13 -4.43
C PHE A 99 6.87 3.35 -3.88
N ARG A 100 5.57 3.41 -4.21
CA ARG A 100 4.58 4.19 -3.47
C ARG A 100 3.82 3.24 -2.57
N TYR A 101 3.67 3.59 -1.30
CA TYR A 101 3.09 2.71 -0.30
C TYR A 101 2.17 3.45 0.66
N GLN A 102 1.28 2.72 1.30
CA GLN A 102 0.49 3.18 2.44
C GLN A 102 0.76 2.28 3.64
N PRO A 103 0.60 2.79 4.88
CA PRO A 103 0.61 1.94 6.06
C PRO A 103 -0.46 0.85 5.98
N GLY A 104 -0.05 -0.38 6.27
CA GLY A 104 -0.91 -1.56 6.35
C GLY A 104 -1.32 -1.92 7.77
N GLN A 105 -1.85 -3.14 7.94
CA GLN A 105 -2.05 -3.71 9.26
C GLN A 105 -0.70 -4.09 9.88
N GLY A 106 -0.41 -3.54 11.05
CA GLY A 106 0.88 -3.71 11.75
C GLY A 106 1.77 -2.45 11.66
N GLU A 107 2.63 -2.26 12.66
CA GLU A 107 3.39 -1.01 12.87
C GLU A 107 4.34 -0.65 11.71
N PHE A 108 4.83 -1.63 10.96
CA PHE A 108 5.86 -1.45 9.93
C PHE A 108 5.47 -1.98 8.55
N THR A 109 4.19 -2.30 8.33
CA THR A 109 3.74 -2.86 7.06
C THR A 109 3.63 -1.76 6.00
N LYS A 110 4.47 -1.80 4.97
CA LYS A 110 4.36 -0.94 3.78
C LYS A 110 3.56 -1.66 2.69
N CYS A 111 2.36 -1.18 2.42
CA CYS A 111 1.47 -1.75 1.41
C CYS A 111 1.62 -1.02 0.07
N VAL A 112 2.05 -1.74 -0.96
CA VAL A 112 2.27 -1.18 -2.29
C VAL A 112 0.94 -0.66 -2.86
N VAL A 113 0.96 0.61 -3.27
CA VAL A 113 -0.13 1.25 -4.03
C VAL A 113 0.33 1.72 -5.41
N GLY A 114 1.63 1.68 -5.67
CA GLY A 114 2.20 1.88 -6.99
C GLY A 114 3.72 1.73 -6.96
N PHE A 115 4.35 1.80 -8.13
CA PHE A 115 5.81 1.86 -8.25
C PHE A 115 6.21 2.48 -9.59
N SER A 116 7.46 2.94 -9.65
CA SER A 116 8.14 3.42 -10.85
C SER A 116 9.40 2.61 -11.09
N LEU A 117 9.79 2.45 -12.36
CA LEU A 117 11.06 1.84 -12.76
C LEU A 117 12.00 2.91 -13.30
N VAL A 118 13.19 3.00 -12.70
CA VAL A 118 14.19 4.01 -13.07
C VAL A 118 15.44 3.31 -13.58
N ARG A 119 15.89 3.65 -14.79
CA ARG A 119 17.15 3.15 -15.32
C ARG A 119 18.31 3.91 -14.69
N LYS A 120 19.40 3.19 -14.45
CA LYS A 120 20.68 3.78 -14.04
C LYS A 120 21.09 4.89 -15.03
N GLY A 121 21.31 6.09 -14.52
CA GLY A 121 21.72 7.25 -15.31
C GLY A 121 20.57 8.09 -15.89
N TYR A 122 19.31 7.77 -15.58
CA TYR A 122 18.19 8.68 -15.84
C TYR A 122 18.18 9.80 -14.79
N THR A 123 18.07 11.03 -15.27
CA THR A 123 17.86 12.25 -14.47
C THR A 123 16.73 13.01 -15.17
N GLU A 124 15.71 13.45 -14.43
CA GLU A 124 14.64 14.30 -14.97
C GLU A 124 15.12 15.69 -15.40
#